data_AF-A0A7S2BDX9-F1
#
_entry.id   AF-A0A7S2BDX9-F1
#
_cell.length_a   1.000
_cell.length_b   1.000
_cell.length_c   1.000
_cell.angle_alpha   90.00
_cell.angle_beta   90.00
_cell.angle_gamma   90.00
#
_symmetry.space_group_name_H-M   'P 1'
#
loop_
_entity.id
_entity.type
_entity.pdbx_description
1 polymer ?
#
loop_
_entity_poly.entity_id
_entity_poly.type
_entity_poly.pdbx_seq_one_letter_code
_entity_poly.pdbx_strand_id
1 'polypeptide(L)'
;GGGDDLSSDPMTELVTNMLRLKESRLIVPLIRHPNRGDAVTDDANEDMTSPVCGEGGGFKSSVDSPHSFLATCATRGLQFDSLRRAKYSTMLMLHHLHNP
;
A
#
# COMPACT_ATOMS: atom_id res chain seq x y z
N GLY A 1 -46.19 16.19 20.83
CA GLY A 1 -44.90 16.81 20.50
C GLY A 1 -44.24 15.89 19.50
N GLY A 2 -43.79 16.33 18.32
CA GLY A 2 -43.07 17.58 18.10
C GLY A 2 -41.81 17.53 18.96
N GLY A 3 -40.62 17.21 18.45
CA GLY A 3 -40.14 17.29 17.10
C GLY A 3 -38.72 17.81 17.22
N ASP A 4 -37.77 16.89 17.29
CA ASP A 4 -36.34 17.16 17.41
C ASP A 4 -35.63 15.91 16.91
N ASP A 5 -35.75 15.71 15.61
CA ASP A 5 -34.70 15.10 14.80
C ASP A 5 -33.42 15.87 15.14
N LEU A 6 -32.65 15.32 16.08
CA LEU A 6 -31.29 15.72 16.33
C LEU A 6 -30.55 15.48 15.01
N SER A 7 -30.52 16.52 14.18
CA SER A 7 -29.50 16.77 13.17
C SER A 7 -28.20 16.21 13.73
N SER A 8 -27.81 15.02 13.26
CA SER A 8 -26.47 14.48 13.48
C SER A 8 -25.56 15.52 12.86
N ASP A 9 -25.03 16.41 13.71
CA ASP A 9 -24.11 17.42 13.28
C ASP A 9 -22.94 16.66 12.63
N PRO A 10 -22.68 16.85 11.32
CA PRO A 10 -21.66 16.09 10.62
C PRO A 10 -20.28 16.24 11.27
N MET A 11 -20.04 17.33 11.99
CA MET A 11 -18.83 17.52 12.80
C MET A 11 -18.78 16.60 14.02
N THR A 12 -19.91 16.36 14.69
CA THR A 12 -20.01 15.44 15.83
C THR A 12 -19.81 13.99 15.38
N GLU A 13 -20.38 13.62 14.22
CA GLU A 13 -20.16 12.31 13.62
C GLU A 13 -18.71 12.12 13.17
N LEU A 14 -18.11 13.12 12.54
CA LEU A 14 -16.69 13.10 12.13
C LEU A 14 -15.77 12.95 13.35
N VAL A 15 -15.99 13.72 14.42
CA VAL A 15 -15.18 13.65 15.64
C VAL A 15 -15.33 12.29 16.32
N THR A 16 -16.54 11.74 16.35
CA THR A 16 -16.80 10.41 16.90
C THR A 16 -16.08 9.33 16.09
N ASN A 17 -16.13 9.42 14.75
CA ASN A 17 -15.41 8.49 13.86
C ASN A 17 -13.90 8.64 13.99
N MET A 18 -13.38 9.87 14.10
CA MET A 18 -11.96 10.12 14.34
C MET A 18 -11.50 9.56 15.69
N LEU A 19 -12.29 9.71 16.75
CA LEU A 19 -11.99 9.15 18.07
C LEU A 19 -11.95 7.62 18.03
N ARG A 20 -12.91 6.98 17.34
CA ARG A 20 -12.88 5.53 17.10
C ARG A 20 -11.67 5.09 16.28
N LEU A 21 -11.24 5.90 15.31
CA LEU A 21 -10.07 5.60 14.48
C LEU A 21 -8.74 5.87 15.20
N LYS A 22 -8.68 6.73 16.22
CA LYS A 22 -7.45 6.98 17.01
C LYS A 22 -6.92 5.73 17.70
N GLU A 23 -7.78 4.78 18.04
CA GLU A 23 -7.36 3.52 18.67
C GLU A 23 -6.75 2.52 17.68
N SER A 24 -6.98 2.71 16.38
CA SER A 24 -6.56 1.78 15.31
C SER A 24 -5.58 2.38 14.29
N ARG A 25 -5.35 3.69 14.33
CA ARG A 25 -4.49 4.41 13.38
C ARG A 25 -3.32 5.10 14.08
N LEU A 26 -2.12 4.73 13.67
CA LEU A 26 -0.89 5.42 14.07
C LEU A 26 -0.74 6.71 13.25
N ILE A 27 -0.85 7.87 13.89
CA ILE A 27 -0.43 9.14 13.27
C ILE A 27 1.08 9.25 13.49
N VAL A 28 1.86 9.13 12.42
CA VAL A 28 3.32 9.29 12.47
C VAL A 28 3.67 10.71 12.03
N PRO A 29 4.00 11.63 12.96
CA PRO A 29 4.43 12.97 12.59
C PRO A 29 5.78 12.87 11.86
N LEU A 30 5.78 13.19 10.57
CA LEU A 30 7.01 13.36 9.80
C LEU A 30 7.66 14.68 10.20
N ILE A 31 8.98 14.66 10.47
CA ILE A 31 9.74 15.83 10.88
C ILE A 31 9.64 16.90 9.79
N ARG A 32 8.93 18.00 10.07
CA ARG A 32 8.84 19.15 9.18
C ARG A 32 10.02 20.07 9.46
N HIS A 33 10.99 20.13 8.56
CA HIS A 33 12.09 21.09 8.67
C HIS A 33 11.54 22.53 8.62
N PRO A 34 11.97 23.44 9.52
CA PRO A 34 11.32 24.74 9.73
C PRO A 34 11.58 25.80 8.64
N ASN A 35 12.41 25.52 7.63
CA ASN A 35 12.83 26.50 6.63
C ASN A 35 12.79 25.94 5.20
N ARG A 36 11.63 25.47 4.75
CA ARG A 36 11.46 25.12 3.34
C ARG A 36 10.04 25.43 2.92
N GLY A 37 9.82 26.69 2.52
CA GLY A 37 8.73 26.99 1.59
C GLY A 37 8.93 26.08 0.39
N ASP A 38 7.89 25.32 0.06
CA ASP A 38 7.77 24.51 -1.15
C ASP A 38 9.02 23.68 -1.48
N ALA A 39 9.44 22.84 -0.54
CA ALA A 39 10.35 21.75 -0.89
C ALA A 39 9.63 20.85 -1.88
N VAL A 40 9.97 20.99 -3.17
CA VAL A 40 9.73 19.96 -4.17
C VAL A 40 10.21 18.64 -3.57
N THR A 41 9.30 17.69 -3.39
CA THR A 41 9.70 16.31 -3.17
C THR A 41 10.25 15.85 -4.51
N ASP A 42 11.57 15.94 -4.68
CA ASP A 42 12.25 15.16 -5.70
C ASP A 42 12.07 13.70 -5.26
N ASP A 43 10.95 13.10 -5.65
CA ASP A 43 10.71 11.67 -5.62
C ASP A 43 11.64 11.03 -6.67
N ALA A 44 12.95 11.14 -6.44
CA ALA A 44 14.02 10.62 -7.27
C ALA A 44 14.14 9.09 -7.15
N ASN A 45 13.00 8.40 -7.03
CA ASN A 45 12.93 7.01 -7.38
C ASN A 45 12.63 6.97 -8.88
N GLU A 46 13.70 7.02 -9.68
CA GLU A 46 13.65 6.85 -11.13
C GLU A 46 12.61 5.79 -11.47
N ASP A 47 11.54 6.21 -12.18
CA ASP A 47 10.49 5.31 -12.62
C ASP A 47 11.15 4.25 -13.50
N MET A 48 11.34 3.06 -12.95
CA MET A 48 12.04 1.96 -13.62
C MET A 48 11.08 1.28 -14.62
N THR A 49 10.39 2.10 -15.42
CA THR A 49 9.45 1.79 -16.51
C THR A 49 10.17 2.01 -17.84
N SER A 50 11.18 1.20 -18.14
CA SER A 50 11.55 1.04 -19.54
C SER A 50 10.45 0.23 -20.26
N PRO A 51 9.99 0.63 -21.46
CA PRO A 51 9.05 -0.16 -22.22
C PRO A 51 9.83 -1.30 -22.89
N VAL A 52 9.87 -2.46 -22.26
CA VAL A 52 10.19 -3.70 -22.98
C VAL A 52 8.91 -4.13 -23.68
N CYS A 53 8.88 -3.94 -25.00
CA CYS A 53 7.92 -4.60 -25.88
C CYS A 53 8.05 -6.11 -25.70
N GLY A 54 7.08 -6.73 -25.03
CA GLY A 54 6.98 -8.17 -24.89
C GLY A 54 5.71 -8.56 -24.14
N GLU A 55 4.78 -9.18 -24.84
CA GLU A 55 3.56 -9.76 -24.27
C GLU A 55 3.91 -10.88 -23.30
N GLY A 56 4.02 -10.53 -22.02
CA GLY A 56 4.16 -11.45 -20.90
C GLY A 56 4.05 -10.62 -19.63
N GLY A 57 2.88 -10.62 -18.98
CA GLY A 57 2.59 -9.78 -17.82
C GLY A 57 3.66 -9.94 -16.73
N GLY A 58 4.59 -8.98 -16.70
CA GLY A 58 5.78 -9.04 -15.86
C GLY A 58 5.42 -9.05 -14.38
N PHE A 59 6.21 -9.78 -13.60
CA PHE A 59 6.05 -9.90 -12.15
C PHE A 59 6.10 -8.55 -11.41
N LYS A 60 6.59 -7.48 -12.06
CA LYS A 60 6.63 -6.13 -11.51
C LYS A 60 5.24 -5.63 -11.09
N SER A 61 4.20 -5.85 -11.89
CA SER A 61 2.83 -5.44 -11.53
C SER A 61 2.22 -6.26 -10.40
N SER A 62 2.83 -7.40 -10.06
CA SER A 62 2.37 -8.24 -8.96
C SER A 62 2.71 -7.68 -7.59
N VAL A 63 3.74 -6.83 -7.46
CA VAL A 63 4.17 -6.27 -6.17
C VAL A 63 3.60 -4.86 -5.90
N ASP A 64 2.94 -4.26 -6.87
CA ASP A 64 2.38 -2.90 -6.76
C ASP A 64 1.16 -2.81 -5.83
N SER A 65 0.48 -3.94 -5.59
CA SER A 65 -0.70 -4.00 -4.73
C SER A 65 -0.74 -5.30 -3.94
N PRO A 66 -1.19 -5.28 -2.67
CA PRO A 66 -1.43 -6.49 -1.90
C PRO A 66 -2.35 -7.49 -2.62
N HIS A 67 -3.36 -7.01 -3.36
CA HIS A 67 -4.27 -7.89 -4.09
C HIS A 67 -3.60 -8.60 -5.26
N SER A 68 -2.81 -7.87 -6.05
CA SER A 68 -2.01 -8.43 -7.15
C SER A 68 -0.99 -9.44 -6.65
N PHE A 69 -0.38 -9.16 -5.50
CA PHE A 69 0.60 -10.04 -4.88
C PHE A 69 -0.05 -11.35 -4.42
N LEU A 70 -1.20 -11.27 -3.76
CA LEU A 70 -1.94 -12.44 -3.30
C LEU A 70 -2.44 -13.29 -4.48
N ALA A 71 -2.94 -12.66 -5.56
CA ALA A 71 -3.32 -13.37 -6.78
C ALA A 71 -2.13 -14.10 -7.41
N THR A 72 -0.96 -13.47 -7.41
CA THR A 72 0.28 -14.08 -7.91
C THR A 72 0.75 -15.24 -7.02
N CYS A 73 0.63 -15.11 -5.71
CA CYS A 73 0.91 -16.20 -4.78
C CYS A 73 -0.01 -17.40 -5.02
N ALA A 74 -1.31 -17.16 -5.19
CA ALA A 74 -2.30 -18.20 -5.46
C ALA A 74 -2.05 -18.92 -6.80
N THR A 75 -1.78 -18.16 -7.87
CA THR A 75 -1.55 -18.72 -9.21
C THR A 75 -0.23 -19.49 -9.32
N ARG A 76 0.83 -19.04 -8.63
CA ARG A 76 2.17 -19.63 -8.72
C ARG A 76 2.51 -20.57 -7.56
N GLY A 77 1.55 -20.83 -6.67
CA GLY A 77 1.76 -21.70 -5.51
C GLY A 77 2.81 -21.18 -4.53
N LEU A 78 2.97 -19.85 -4.43
CA LEU A 78 3.86 -19.24 -3.43
C LEU A 78 3.22 -19.33 -2.06
N GLN A 79 3.98 -19.76 -1.08
CA GLN A 79 3.45 -20.02 0.25
C GLN A 79 4.50 -19.67 1.33
N PHE A 80 4.04 -19.01 2.39
CA PHE A 80 4.90 -18.38 3.41
C PHE A 80 4.68 -18.91 4.83
N ASP A 81 4.06 -20.08 5.01
CA ASP A 81 3.79 -20.70 6.33
C ASP A 81 4.97 -21.44 6.97
N SER A 82 6.07 -21.67 6.24
CA SER A 82 7.29 -22.24 6.80
C SER A 82 8.52 -21.56 6.23
N LEU A 83 9.62 -21.52 7.01
CA LEU A 83 10.87 -20.89 6.59
C LEU A 83 11.37 -21.42 5.24
N ARG A 84 11.31 -22.75 5.04
CA ARG A 84 11.74 -23.39 3.79
C ARG A 84 10.91 -22.91 2.60
N ARG A 85 9.58 -22.85 2.74
CA ARG A 85 8.67 -22.45 1.65
C ARG A 85 8.69 -20.94 1.42
N ALA A 86 8.88 -20.14 2.47
CA ALA A 86 9.13 -18.71 2.36
C ALA A 86 10.43 -18.44 1.57
N LYS A 87 11.54 -19.09 1.92
CA LYS A 87 12.82 -18.93 1.18
C LYS A 87 12.67 -19.28 -0.30
N TYR A 88 12.03 -20.40 -0.61
CA TYR A 88 11.77 -20.81 -1.98
C TYR A 88 10.91 -19.79 -2.72
N SER A 89 9.79 -19.36 -2.12
CA SER A 89 8.86 -18.40 -2.71
C SER A 89 9.52 -17.05 -2.96
N THR A 90 10.35 -16.57 -2.02
CA THR A 90 11.13 -15.33 -2.18
C THR A 90 12.13 -15.44 -3.32
N MET A 91 12.88 -16.54 -3.43
CA MET A 91 13.82 -16.74 -4.55
C MET A 91 13.10 -16.77 -5.89
N LEU A 92 11.96 -17.44 -5.98
CA LEU A 92 11.17 -17.53 -7.21
C LEU A 92 10.61 -16.15 -7.61
N MET A 93 10.12 -15.39 -6.65
CA MET A 93 9.68 -14.01 -6.86
C MET A 93 10.83 -13.12 -7.35
N LEU A 94 12.00 -13.17 -6.70
CA LEU A 94 13.19 -12.42 -7.13
C LEU A 94 13.64 -12.82 -8.53
N HIS A 95 13.63 -14.11 -8.86
CA HIS A 95 13.96 -14.59 -10.20
C HIS A 95 13.08 -13.94 -11.27
N HIS A 96 11.77 -13.85 -11.04
CA HIS A 96 10.85 -13.23 -11.98
C HIS A 96 10.87 -11.70 -11.98
N LEU A 97 11.27 -11.06 -10.88
CA LEU A 97 11.45 -9.61 -10.85
C LEU A 97 12.73 -9.17 -11.59
N HIS A 98 13.78 -10.01 -11.55
CA HIS A 98 15.03 -9.76 -12.27
C HIS A 98 14.98 -10.19 -13.73
N ASN A 99 14.15 -11.19 -14.07
CA ASN A 99 13.98 -11.70 -15.43
C ASN A 99 12.48 -11.59 -15.82
N PRO A 100 12.04 -10.40 -16.26
CA PRO A 100 10.65 -10.15 -16.65
C PRO A 100 10.23 -10.98 -17.86
#